data_AF-A0A2V7KEY7-F1
#
_entry.id   AF-A0A2V7KEY7-F1
#
_cell.length_a   1.000
_cell.length_b   1.000
_cell.length_c   1.000
_cell.angle_alpha   90.00
_cell.angle_beta   90.00
_cell.angle_gamma   90.00
#
_symmetry.space_group_name_H-M   'P 1'
#
loop_
_entity.id
_entity.type
_entity.pdbx_description
1 polymer ?
#
loop_
_entity_poly.entity_id
_entity_poly.type
_entity_poly.pdbx_seq_one_letter_code
_entity_poly.pdbx_strand_id
1 'polypeptide(L)'
;MTDLLMRVRRTPERLLHPFRRRKALEALRGRARPRTLLVVCYGNICRSPMAAALLDRDLRPLGIEVQSAGFIGFNRPPPTEAVDAAKRHAVNLSDHRSRPVTADGVRTADLIVVMDASQRRQICERFGRPPSDVMVLGDFDLDRRAG
;
A
#
# COMPACT_ATOMS: atom_id res chain seq x y z
N MET A 1 12.27 2.85 29.53
CA MET A 1 13.03 1.90 28.66
C MET A 1 12.40 1.70 27.28
N THR A 2 11.07 1.59 27.17
CA THR A 2 10.34 1.28 25.93
C THR A 2 10.43 2.37 24.85
N ASP A 3 10.46 3.65 25.22
CA ASP A 3 10.53 4.78 24.25
C ASP A 3 11.88 4.86 23.53
N LEU A 4 12.99 4.66 24.25
CA LEU A 4 14.33 4.67 23.68
C LEU A 4 14.52 3.54 22.65
N LEU A 5 14.07 2.32 22.98
CA LEU A 5 14.12 1.17 22.08
C LEU A 5 13.25 1.39 20.82
N MET A 6 12.08 2.00 20.97
CA MET A 6 11.21 2.34 19.84
C MET A 6 11.81 3.42 18.94
N ARG A 7 12.45 4.44 19.52
CA ARG A 7 13.18 5.47 18.78
C ARG A 7 14.34 4.87 18.01
N VAL A 8 15.20 4.10 18.67
CA VAL A 8 16.37 3.45 18.05
C VAL A 8 15.95 2.51 16.92
N ARG A 9 14.90 1.71 17.10
CA ARG A 9 14.37 0.83 16.03
C ARG A 9 13.83 1.58 14.82
N ARG A 10 13.25 2.78 15.01
CA ARG A 10 12.71 3.61 13.92
C ARG A 10 13.76 4.57 13.32
N THR A 11 14.91 4.76 13.96
CA THR A 11 15.97 5.65 13.46
C THR A 11 16.44 5.28 12.06
N PRO A 12 16.75 4.01 11.74
CA PRO A 12 17.13 3.61 10.38
C PRO A 12 16.02 3.92 9.36
N GLU A 13 14.75 3.65 9.69
CA GLU A 13 13.63 3.93 8.80
C GLU A 13 13.48 5.43 8.51
N ARG A 14 13.68 6.29 9.52
CA ARG A 14 13.62 7.76 9.42
C ARG A 14 14.82 8.37 8.69
N LEU A 15 15.98 7.74 8.75
CA LEU A 15 17.17 8.16 8.01
C LEU A 15 17.07 7.75 6.54
N LEU A 16 16.52 6.56 6.28
CA LEU A 16 16.37 6.02 4.93
C LEU A 16 15.12 6.56 4.20
N HIS A 17 14.15 7.14 4.91
CA HIS A 17 12.91 7.64 4.32
C HIS A 17 13.12 8.61 3.14
N PRO A 18 13.96 9.68 3.24
CA PRO A 18 14.20 10.58 2.11
C PRO A 18 14.78 9.87 0.89
N PHE A 19 15.69 8.91 1.12
CA PHE A 19 16.29 8.11 0.04
C PHE A 19 15.27 7.17 -0.62
N ARG A 20 14.49 6.44 0.18
CA ARG A 20 13.44 5.54 -0.31
C ARG A 20 12.38 6.29 -1.11
N ARG A 21 11.94 7.45 -0.60
CA ARG A 21 11.03 8.36 -1.28
C ARG A 21 11.58 8.83 -2.62
N ARG A 22 12.81 9.33 -2.64
CA ARG A 22 13.46 9.76 -3.88
C ARG A 22 13.48 8.64 -4.91
N LYS A 23 13.92 7.44 -4.50
CA LYS A 23 13.96 6.26 -5.37
C LYS A 23 12.58 5.84 -5.87
N ALA A 24 11.54 5.90 -5.03
CA ALA A 24 10.16 5.59 -5.42
C ALA A 24 9.64 6.59 -6.47
N LEU A 25 9.89 7.90 -6.27
CA LEU A 25 9.51 8.94 -7.22
C LEU A 25 10.28 8.84 -8.54
N GLU A 26 11.58 8.56 -8.50
CA GLU A 26 12.39 8.31 -9.70
C GLU A 26 11.86 7.10 -10.48
N ALA A 27 11.52 6.01 -9.78
CA ALA A 27 10.92 4.83 -10.38
C ALA A 27 9.55 5.11 -11.02
N LEU A 28 8.79 6.11 -10.55
CA LEU A 28 7.53 6.53 -11.16
C LEU A 28 7.72 7.48 -12.35
N ARG A 29 8.67 8.41 -12.27
CA ARG A 29 8.90 9.44 -13.32
C ARG A 29 9.26 8.85 -14.69
N GLY A 30 9.94 7.71 -14.71
CA GLY A 30 10.32 7.02 -15.95
C GLY A 30 9.27 6.07 -16.52
N ARG A 31 8.07 5.99 -15.91
CA ARG A 31 7.03 5.04 -16.32
C ARG A 31 5.91 5.70 -17.10
N ALA A 32 5.29 4.91 -17.97
CA ALA A 32 3.95 5.23 -18.46
C ALA A 32 2.97 5.32 -17.28
N ARG A 33 1.94 6.15 -17.41
CA ARG A 33 0.88 6.30 -16.42
C ARG A 33 0.20 4.94 -16.17
N PRO A 34 0.14 4.44 -14.92
CA PRO A 34 -0.52 3.17 -14.63
C PRO A 34 -2.02 3.30 -14.88
N ARG A 35 -2.63 2.27 -15.46
CA ARG A 35 -4.08 2.12 -15.58
C ARG A 35 -4.64 1.28 -14.43
N THR A 36 -3.85 0.34 -13.90
CA THR A 36 -4.25 -0.53 -12.79
C THR A 36 -3.28 -0.44 -11.61
N LEU A 37 -3.82 -0.24 -10.42
CA LEU A 37 -3.07 -0.19 -9.17
C LEU A 37 -3.59 -1.25 -8.19
N LEU A 38 -2.71 -2.13 -7.73
CA LEU A 38 -3.04 -3.16 -6.75
C LEU A 38 -2.44 -2.82 -5.37
N VAL A 39 -3.30 -2.54 -4.40
CA VAL A 39 -2.90 -2.30 -3.01
C VAL A 39 -2.95 -3.59 -2.20
N VAL A 40 -1.82 -4.04 -1.66
CA VAL A 40 -1.72 -5.30 -0.93
C VAL A 40 -1.37 -5.06 0.54
N CYS A 41 -2.05 -5.78 1.44
CA CYS A 41 -1.59 -5.93 2.82
C CYS A 41 -1.72 -7.40 3.26
N TYR A 42 -1.46 -7.71 4.54
CA TYR A 42 -1.55 -9.09 4.99
C TYR A 42 -2.98 -9.67 4.91
N GLY A 43 -3.97 -9.01 5.51
CA GLY A 43 -5.31 -9.59 5.66
C GLY A 43 -6.40 -9.04 4.73
N ASN A 44 -6.15 -7.93 4.04
CA ASN A 44 -7.13 -7.18 3.24
C ASN A 44 -8.45 -6.88 3.95
N ILE A 45 -8.36 -6.49 5.23
CA ILE A 45 -9.51 -6.09 6.05
C ILE A 45 -9.36 -4.71 6.71
N CYS A 46 -8.15 -4.13 6.77
CA CYS A 46 -7.95 -2.79 7.37
C CYS A 46 -7.15 -1.86 6.45
N ARG A 47 -5.84 -2.14 6.31
CA ARG A 47 -4.87 -1.23 5.67
C ARG A 47 -5.05 -1.09 4.16
N SER A 48 -5.02 -2.20 3.40
CA SER A 48 -5.17 -2.13 1.94
C SER A 48 -6.56 -1.68 1.47
N PRO A 49 -7.69 -2.06 2.11
CA PRO A 49 -8.99 -1.52 1.73
C PRO A 49 -9.08 0.00 1.93
N MET A 50 -8.59 0.51 3.07
CA MET A 50 -8.57 1.94 3.35
C MET A 50 -7.71 2.70 2.34
N ALA A 51 -6.47 2.25 2.11
CA ALA A 51 -5.58 2.89 1.16
C ALA A 51 -6.15 2.86 -0.26
N ALA A 52 -6.75 1.74 -0.69
CA ALA A 52 -7.39 1.64 -2.00
C ALA A 52 -8.58 2.57 -2.14
N ALA A 53 -9.45 2.70 -1.13
CA ALA A 53 -10.60 3.60 -1.20
C ALA A 53 -10.17 5.08 -1.30
N LEU A 54 -9.11 5.47 -0.58
CA LEU A 54 -8.57 6.82 -0.66
C LEU A 54 -7.90 7.09 -2.01
N LEU A 55 -7.10 6.14 -2.50
CA LEU A 55 -6.45 6.24 -3.81
C LEU A 55 -7.48 6.22 -4.94
N ASP A 56 -8.53 5.40 -4.86
CA ASP A 56 -9.59 5.35 -5.88
C ASP A 56 -10.29 6.72 -5.99
N ARG A 57 -10.62 7.35 -4.86
CA ARG A 57 -11.22 8.70 -4.86
C ARG A 57 -10.37 9.71 -5.64
N ASP A 58 -9.06 9.69 -5.45
CA ASP A 58 -8.16 10.68 -6.02
C ASP A 58 -7.72 10.32 -7.45
N LEU A 59 -7.67 9.03 -7.79
CA LEU A 59 -7.14 8.52 -9.07
C LEU A 59 -8.21 8.05 -10.06
N ARG A 60 -9.45 7.83 -9.64
CA ARG A 60 -10.57 7.50 -10.55
C ARG A 60 -10.83 8.58 -11.61
N PRO A 61 -10.80 9.90 -11.31
CA PRO A 61 -10.90 10.94 -12.33
C PRO A 61 -9.76 10.90 -13.35
N LEU A 62 -8.65 10.26 -12.97
CA LEU A 62 -7.49 10.00 -13.80
C LEU A 62 -7.62 8.68 -14.60
N GLY A 63 -8.76 8.00 -14.57
CA GLY A 63 -8.97 6.75 -15.30
C GLY A 63 -8.07 5.61 -14.80
N ILE A 64 -7.61 5.67 -13.56
CA ILE A 64 -6.80 4.63 -12.92
C ILE A 64 -7.73 3.78 -12.06
N GLU A 65 -7.76 2.48 -12.32
CA GLU A 65 -8.48 1.52 -11.52
C GLU A 65 -7.65 1.11 -10.30
N VAL A 66 -8.24 1.23 -9.10
CA VAL A 66 -7.58 0.84 -7.86
C VAL A 66 -8.28 -0.38 -7.26
N GLN A 67 -7.50 -1.43 -7.05
CA GLN A 67 -7.95 -2.67 -6.41
C GLN A 67 -7.17 -2.91 -5.12
N SER A 68 -7.72 -3.73 -4.22
CA SER A 68 -7.00 -4.19 -3.02
C SER A 68 -7.05 -5.70 -2.84
N ALA A 69 -5.98 -6.27 -2.29
CA ALA A 69 -5.87 -7.69 -2.01
C ALA A 69 -5.06 -7.98 -0.74
N GLY A 70 -5.07 -9.25 -0.32
CA GLY A 70 -4.47 -9.75 0.91
C GLY A 70 -3.66 -11.02 0.70
N PHE A 71 -2.57 -11.21 1.44
CA PHE A 71 -1.87 -12.49 1.44
C PHE A 71 -2.72 -13.64 1.99
N ILE A 72 -3.64 -13.32 2.90
CA ILE A 72 -4.52 -14.29 3.54
C ILE A 72 -5.98 -13.83 3.61
N GLY A 73 -6.86 -14.83 3.73
CA GLY A 73 -8.29 -14.63 3.96
C GLY A 73 -9.08 -14.36 2.69
N PHE A 74 -10.33 -14.79 2.74
CA PHE A 74 -11.29 -14.64 1.66
C PHE A 74 -12.66 -14.30 2.25
N ASN A 75 -13.36 -13.37 1.61
CA ASN A 75 -14.69 -12.91 1.96
C ASN A 75 -14.88 -12.45 3.44
N ARG A 76 -13.81 -11.95 4.08
CA ARG A 76 -13.91 -11.43 5.45
C ARG A 76 -14.26 -9.94 5.45
N PRO A 77 -15.16 -9.49 6.32
CA PRO A 77 -15.44 -8.07 6.46
C PRO A 77 -14.28 -7.34 7.18
N PRO A 78 -14.12 -6.03 6.98
CA PRO A 78 -13.35 -5.18 7.85
C PRO A 78 -13.84 -5.25 9.30
N PRO A 79 -12.95 -5.14 10.30
CA PRO A 79 -13.37 -4.90 11.67
C PRO A 79 -14.01 -3.52 11.80
N THR A 80 -14.89 -3.34 12.78
CA THR A 80 -15.65 -2.10 13.01
C THR A 80 -14.74 -0.88 13.10
N GLU A 81 -13.59 -0.99 13.75
CA GLU A 81 -12.62 0.09 13.90
C GLU A 81 -12.05 0.56 12.56
N ALA A 82 -11.88 -0.35 11.59
CA ALA A 82 -11.44 0.01 10.25
C ALA A 82 -12.53 0.75 9.48
N VAL A 83 -13.79 0.32 9.63
CA VAL A 83 -14.95 1.01 9.03
C VAL A 83 -15.12 2.41 9.63
N ASP A 84 -14.98 2.54 10.95
CA ASP A 84 -15.11 3.84 11.62
C ASP A 84 -13.94 4.78 11.33
N ALA A 85 -12.72 4.26 11.22
CA ALA A 85 -11.59 5.03 10.75
C ALA A 85 -11.81 5.52 9.30
N ALA A 86 -12.38 4.68 8.43
CA ALA A 86 -12.69 5.05 7.04
C ALA A 86 -13.71 6.19 6.94
N LYS A 87 -14.76 6.18 7.77
CA LYS A 87 -15.74 7.27 7.84
C LYS A 87 -15.09 8.62 8.14
N ARG A 88 -14.07 8.66 9.02
CA ARG A 88 -13.32 9.90 9.33
C ARG A 88 -12.59 10.49 8.13
N HIS A 89 -12.31 9.67 7.12
CA HIS A 89 -11.70 10.10 5.86
C HIS A 89 -12.71 10.16 4.70
N ALA A 90 -14.02 10.18 5.01
CA ALA A 90 -15.11 10.21 4.03
C ALA A 90 -15.04 9.08 2.99
N VAL A 91 -14.65 7.88 3.42
CA VAL A 91 -14.71 6.65 2.60
C VAL A 91 -15.49 5.56 3.33
N ASN A 92 -16.21 4.71 2.59
CA ASN A 92 -16.98 3.61 3.16
C ASN A 92 -16.30 2.27 2.91
N LEU A 93 -16.14 1.45 3.97
CA LEU A 93 -15.61 0.09 3.89
C LEU A 93 -16.62 -0.98 4.34
N SER A 94 -17.88 -0.64 4.64
CA SER A 94 -18.90 -1.59 5.13
C SER A 94 -19.08 -2.79 4.18
N ASP A 95 -19.00 -2.53 2.89
CA ASP A 95 -19.28 -3.51 1.84
C ASP A 95 -18.01 -4.20 1.35
N HIS A 96 -16.84 -3.77 1.85
CA HIS A 96 -15.58 -4.39 1.49
C HIS A 96 -15.55 -5.84 1.98
N ARG A 97 -14.96 -6.72 1.16
CA ARG A 97 -14.69 -8.10 1.49
C ARG A 97 -13.27 -8.46 1.10
N SER A 98 -12.56 -9.12 2.02
CA SER A 98 -11.16 -9.49 1.78
C SER A 98 -11.05 -10.41 0.58
N ARG A 99 -10.13 -10.13 -0.34
CA ARG A 99 -9.80 -11.00 -1.47
C ARG A 99 -8.33 -11.41 -1.42
N PRO A 100 -7.99 -12.68 -1.68
CA PRO A 100 -6.61 -13.13 -1.72
C PRO A 100 -5.89 -12.50 -2.92
N VAL A 101 -4.61 -12.22 -2.75
CA VAL A 101 -3.72 -11.85 -3.85
C VAL A 101 -3.50 -13.06 -4.74
N THR A 102 -3.70 -12.87 -6.05
CA THR A 102 -3.56 -13.91 -7.06
C THR A 102 -2.38 -13.62 -7.98
N ALA A 103 -1.83 -14.66 -8.60
CA ALA A 103 -0.75 -14.49 -9.57
C ALA A 103 -1.21 -13.64 -10.78
N ASP A 104 -2.46 -13.79 -11.20
CA ASP A 104 -3.04 -12.98 -12.27
C ASP A 104 -3.13 -11.50 -11.88
N GLY A 105 -3.67 -11.18 -10.70
CA GLY A 105 -3.77 -9.80 -10.22
C GLY A 105 -2.41 -9.13 -10.05
N VAL A 106 -1.38 -9.86 -9.63
CA VAL A 106 0.00 -9.34 -9.54
C VAL A 106 0.59 -9.12 -10.93
N ARG A 107 0.28 -9.97 -11.91
CA ARG A 107 0.79 -9.86 -13.27
C ARG A 107 0.15 -8.70 -14.03
N THR A 108 -1.15 -8.49 -13.87
CA THR A 108 -1.95 -7.50 -14.62
C THR A 108 -1.92 -6.09 -14.01
N ALA A 109 -1.47 -5.96 -12.75
CA ALA A 109 -1.26 -4.66 -12.14
C ALA A 109 -0.06 -3.92 -12.77
N ASP A 110 -0.28 -2.68 -13.23
CA ASP A 110 0.80 -1.82 -13.69
C ASP A 110 1.68 -1.36 -12.52
N LEU A 111 1.05 -1.11 -11.35
CA LEU A 111 1.71 -0.72 -10.12
C LEU A 111 1.18 -1.51 -8.92
N ILE A 112 2.09 -2.00 -8.07
CA ILE A 112 1.74 -2.66 -6.81
C ILE A 112 2.21 -1.82 -5.64
N VAL A 113 1.31 -1.56 -4.70
CA VAL A 113 1.61 -0.82 -3.47
C VAL A 113 1.38 -1.73 -2.26
N VAL A 114 2.38 -1.89 -1.41
CA VAL A 114 2.31 -2.68 -0.18
C VAL A 114 2.42 -1.80 1.06
N MET A 115 2.14 -2.35 2.25
CA MET A 115 2.20 -1.59 3.51
C MET A 115 3.60 -1.58 4.14
N ASP A 116 4.44 -2.57 3.84
CA ASP A 116 5.75 -2.72 4.46
C ASP A 116 6.73 -3.50 3.56
N ALA A 117 8.02 -3.46 3.91
CA ALA A 117 9.08 -4.09 3.13
C ALA A 117 9.01 -5.63 3.12
N SER A 118 8.42 -6.25 4.14
CA SER A 118 8.23 -7.71 4.19
C SER A 118 7.20 -8.15 3.15
N GLN A 119 6.10 -7.41 3.05
CA GLN A 119 5.08 -7.64 2.01
C GLN A 119 5.66 -7.43 0.61
N ARG A 120 6.49 -6.40 0.41
CA ARG A 120 7.19 -6.18 -0.87
C ARG A 120 8.03 -7.39 -1.26
N ARG A 121 8.82 -7.89 -0.31
CA ARG A 121 9.64 -9.09 -0.50
C ARG A 121 8.78 -10.30 -0.87
N GLN A 122 7.70 -10.54 -0.14
CA GLN A 122 6.78 -11.64 -0.44
C GLN A 122 6.17 -11.53 -1.84
N ILE A 123 5.80 -10.32 -2.31
CA ILE A 123 5.32 -10.15 -3.69
C ILE A 123 6.41 -10.55 -4.70
N CYS A 124 7.63 -10.06 -4.50
CA CYS A 124 8.75 -10.33 -5.41
C CYS A 124 9.10 -11.83 -5.45
N GLU A 125 9.22 -12.47 -4.28
CA GLU A 125 9.65 -13.87 -4.16
C GLU A 125 8.54 -14.84 -4.59
N ARG A 126 7.28 -14.59 -4.23
CA ARG A 126 6.17 -15.51 -4.53
C ARG A 126 5.63 -15.38 -5.96
N PHE A 127 5.70 -14.20 -6.55
CA PHE A 127 5.07 -13.92 -7.85
C PHE A 127 6.05 -13.42 -8.92
N GLY A 128 7.35 -13.36 -8.63
CA GLY A 128 8.38 -12.98 -9.60
C GLY A 128 8.33 -11.52 -10.06
N ARG A 129 7.62 -10.64 -9.34
CA ARG A 129 7.54 -9.22 -9.69
C ARG A 129 8.87 -8.52 -9.36
N PRO A 130 9.44 -7.69 -10.25
CA PRO A 130 10.68 -7.01 -9.95
C PRO A 130 10.45 -5.96 -8.84
N PRO A 131 11.42 -5.75 -7.93
CA PRO A 131 11.25 -4.84 -6.79
C PRO A 131 11.00 -3.38 -7.19
N SER A 132 11.29 -2.98 -8.42
CA SER A 132 11.00 -1.65 -8.97
C SER A 132 9.50 -1.39 -9.16
N ASP A 133 8.71 -2.45 -9.34
CA ASP A 133 7.27 -2.37 -9.64
C ASP A 133 6.40 -2.51 -8.39
N VAL A 134 7.04 -2.74 -7.25
CA VAL A 134 6.40 -2.93 -5.94
C VAL A 134 6.91 -1.85 -5.00
N MET A 135 6.05 -0.91 -4.67
CA MET A 135 6.35 0.25 -3.83
C MET A 135 5.76 0.09 -2.44
N VAL A 136 6.40 0.65 -1.42
CA VAL A 136 5.84 0.69 -0.07
C VAL A 136 5.08 2.00 0.08
N LEU A 137 3.84 1.95 0.58
CA LEU A 137 2.97 3.12 0.69
C LEU A 137 3.63 4.29 1.45
N GLY A 138 4.31 3.98 2.55
CA GLY A 138 5.02 4.98 3.35
C GLY A 138 6.24 5.59 2.65
N ASP A 139 6.70 5.07 1.52
CA ASP A 139 7.75 5.72 0.72
C ASP A 139 7.21 6.97 -0.01
N PHE A 140 5.88 7.16 -0.06
CA PHE A 140 5.25 8.35 -0.63
C PHE A 140 4.94 9.45 0.38
N ASP A 141 5.13 9.19 1.68
CA ASP A 141 4.84 10.16 2.72
C ASP A 141 5.62 11.46 2.46
N LEU A 142 4.96 12.59 2.68
CA LEU A 142 5.64 13.88 2.67
C LEU A 142 6.65 13.89 3.80
N ASP A 143 7.85 14.42 3.54
CA ASP A 143 8.91 14.47 4.54
C ASP A 143 8.45 15.41 5.66
N ARG A 144 8.00 14.84 6.79
CA ARG A 144 7.48 15.59 7.94
C ARG A 144 8.52 16.43 8.68
N ARG A 145 9.73 16.58 8.10
CA ARG A 145 10.80 17.46 8.57
C ARG A 145 10.72 18.88 7.97
N ALA A 146 9.76 19.13 7.09
CA ALA A 146 9.55 20.43 6.45
C ALA A 146 8.51 21.32 7.17
N GLY A 147 8.21 21.04 8.44
CA GLY A 147 7.29 21.83 9.28
C GLY A 147 7.64 21.70 10.76
#